data_AF-A0A971QZ20-F1
#
_entry.id   AF-A0A971QZ20-F1
#
_cell.length_a   1.000
_cell.length_b   1.000
_cell.length_c   1.000
_cell.angle_alpha   90.00
_cell.angle_beta   90.00
_cell.angle_gamma   90.00
#
_symmetry.space_group_name_H-M   'P 1'
#
loop_
_entity.id
_entity.type
_entity.pdbx_description
1 polymer ?
#
loop_
_entity_poly.entity_id
_entity_poly.type
_entity_poly.pdbx_seq_one_letter_code
_entity_poly.pdbx_strand_id
1 'polypeptide(L)'
;FTTLSETSTGTVMDIEGISKVVKAAGKLIAVDGISGLVAEPCETDKWGLDIVVSGSQKGFMLPPGLAFISVSKAAIEKAQNTKTTSFYFNLKKYLKDPLPWTPAVNLIYQQRLAVEMLLKEGMENVWARHAVMGKVTREAIKAMGLELFSKRPGNVLTSVKVPEGVPGGKIVSIMRDEYGVTIAGGQGTMKGNIFRIAHLGYMSDYDVVIALTALEKVLRKLGRYVEYGVGAKVAMEIFEKEGA
;
A
#
# COMPACT_ATOMS: atom_id res chain seq x y z
N PHE A 1 -1.65 13.36 13.47
CA PHE A 1 -2.18 12.55 12.36
C PHE A 1 -1.04 12.32 11.39
N THR A 2 -0.88 11.10 10.90
CA THR A 2 0.12 10.73 9.90
C THR A 2 -0.38 9.56 9.08
N THR A 3 0.31 9.22 7.99
CA THR A 3 0.00 8.08 7.13
C THR A 3 1.14 7.06 7.22
N LEU A 4 0.84 5.77 7.30
CA LEU A 4 1.85 4.69 7.32
C LEU A 4 2.56 4.58 5.97
N SER A 5 1.78 4.59 4.87
CA SER A 5 2.28 4.48 3.51
C SER A 5 1.59 5.48 2.58
N GLU A 6 2.34 6.48 2.10
CA GLU A 6 1.84 7.49 1.18
C GLU A 6 1.77 6.92 -0.25
N THR A 7 0.59 6.45 -0.63
CA THR A 7 0.34 5.75 -1.90
C THR A 7 0.62 6.63 -3.12
N SER A 8 0.50 7.96 -3.01
CA SER A 8 0.76 8.87 -4.14
C SER A 8 2.25 8.96 -4.51
N THR A 9 3.14 8.72 -3.54
CA THR A 9 4.59 8.81 -3.71
C THR A 9 5.32 7.47 -3.55
N GLY A 10 4.65 6.45 -3.01
CA GLY A 10 5.26 5.16 -2.66
C GLY A 10 6.17 5.22 -1.44
N THR A 11 5.98 6.20 -0.55
CA THR A 11 6.85 6.45 0.61
C THR A 11 6.28 5.87 1.88
N VAL A 12 7.08 5.14 2.65
CA VAL A 12 6.72 4.66 4.00
C VAL A 12 7.21 5.61 5.09
N MET A 13 6.39 5.86 6.11
CA MET A 13 6.72 6.74 7.23
C MET A 13 7.23 5.97 8.44
N ASP A 14 8.02 6.64 9.31
CA ASP A 14 8.54 6.03 10.54
C ASP A 14 7.51 6.22 11.63
N ILE A 15 6.50 5.36 11.63
CA ILE A 15 5.39 5.46 12.57
C ILE A 15 5.86 5.25 14.01
N GLU A 16 6.82 4.36 14.26
CA GLU A 16 7.38 4.18 15.59
C GLU A 16 8.09 5.45 16.08
N GLY A 17 8.98 6.02 15.26
CA GLY A 17 9.68 7.27 15.59
C GLY A 17 8.74 8.45 15.78
N ILE A 18 7.76 8.62 14.90
CA ILE A 18 6.72 9.66 15.01
C ILE A 18 5.93 9.46 16.31
N SER A 19 5.53 8.22 16.61
CA SER A 19 4.78 7.92 17.83
C SER A 19 5.58 8.30 19.07
N LYS A 20 6.87 7.92 19.16
CA LYS A 20 7.74 8.31 20.30
C LYS A 20 7.70 9.82 20.57
N VAL A 21 7.81 10.64 19.52
CA VAL A 21 7.75 12.11 19.65
C VAL A 21 6.36 12.58 20.11
N VAL A 22 5.29 12.05 19.51
CA VAL A 22 3.91 12.45 19.83
C VAL A 22 3.54 12.06 21.27
N LYS A 23 3.94 10.86 21.72
CA LYS A 23 3.68 10.37 23.08
C LYS A 23 4.51 11.14 24.11
N ALA A 24 5.76 11.49 23.81
CA ALA A 24 6.57 12.36 24.68
C ALA A 24 5.92 13.75 24.89
N ALA A 25 5.17 14.25 23.91
CA ALA A 25 4.40 15.48 24.02
C ALA A 25 3.02 15.33 24.71
N GLY A 26 2.70 14.14 25.24
CA GLY A 26 1.41 13.85 25.87
C GLY A 26 0.22 13.97 24.93
N LYS A 27 0.42 13.76 23.62
CA LYS A 27 -0.63 13.85 22.60
C LYS A 27 -1.05 12.46 22.11
N LEU A 28 -2.23 12.41 21.50
CA LEU A 28 -2.71 11.21 20.81
C LEU A 28 -2.21 11.17 19.37
N ILE A 29 -1.91 9.97 18.87
CA ILE A 29 -1.54 9.72 17.47
C ILE A 29 -2.66 8.96 16.74
N ALA A 30 -3.01 9.47 15.56
CA ALA A 30 -3.89 8.79 14.61
C ALA A 30 -3.08 8.50 13.34
N VAL A 31 -3.13 7.25 12.89
CA VAL A 31 -2.39 6.74 11.73
C VAL A 31 -3.38 6.26 10.66
N ASP A 32 -3.27 6.82 9.47
CA ASP A 32 -3.87 6.25 8.26
C ASP A 32 -3.00 5.07 7.78
N GLY A 33 -3.51 3.86 7.98
CA GLY A 33 -2.92 2.59 7.54
C GLY A 33 -3.64 1.98 6.33
N ILE A 34 -4.42 2.74 5.55
CA ILE A 34 -5.24 2.22 4.45
C ILE A 34 -4.41 1.37 3.48
N SER A 35 -3.28 1.88 3.03
CA SER A 35 -2.40 1.19 2.07
C SER A 35 -1.39 0.27 2.74
N GLY A 36 -0.91 0.60 3.94
CA GLY A 36 0.25 -0.04 4.55
C GLY A 36 -0.04 -1.17 5.53
N LEU A 37 -1.22 -1.24 6.16
CA LEU A 37 -1.43 -2.04 7.38
C LEU A 37 -1.10 -3.54 7.24
N VAL A 38 -1.28 -4.12 6.05
CA VAL A 38 -1.02 -5.55 5.78
C VAL A 38 0.36 -5.78 5.16
N ALA A 39 1.00 -4.76 4.60
CA ALA A 39 2.27 -4.89 3.86
C ALA A 39 3.47 -4.29 4.57
N GLU A 40 3.24 -3.47 5.60
CA GLU A 40 4.27 -2.88 6.44
C GLU A 40 4.02 -3.27 7.89
N PRO A 41 5.08 -3.45 8.71
CA PRO A 41 4.92 -3.56 10.15
C PRO A 41 4.13 -2.37 10.70
N CYS A 42 3.14 -2.67 11.53
CA CYS A 42 2.28 -1.66 12.18
C CYS A 42 1.85 -2.16 13.55
N GLU A 43 2.82 -2.24 14.45
CA GLU A 43 2.70 -2.80 15.79
C GLU A 43 1.92 -1.84 16.71
N THR A 44 0.59 -1.81 16.56
CA THR A 44 -0.31 -0.79 17.12
C THR A 44 -0.10 -0.55 18.61
N ASP A 45 -0.17 -1.60 19.43
CA ASP A 45 -0.02 -1.49 20.89
C ASP A 45 1.43 -1.23 21.29
N LYS A 46 2.38 -1.94 20.68
CA LYS A 46 3.82 -1.80 20.96
C LYS A 46 4.34 -0.40 20.67
N TRP A 47 3.83 0.23 19.62
CA TRP A 47 4.18 1.60 19.24
C TRP A 47 3.30 2.64 19.92
N GLY A 48 2.34 2.24 20.76
CA GLY A 48 1.47 3.15 21.51
C GLY A 48 0.54 3.99 20.63
N LEU A 49 0.10 3.44 19.49
CA LEU A 49 -0.78 4.14 18.55
C LEU A 49 -2.20 4.25 19.11
N ASP A 50 -2.78 5.45 19.05
CA ASP A 50 -4.07 5.68 19.70
C ASP A 50 -5.26 5.41 18.77
N ILE A 51 -5.10 5.67 17.47
CA ILE A 51 -6.07 5.36 16.41
C ILE A 51 -5.31 4.84 15.19
N VAL A 52 -5.75 3.71 14.63
CA VAL A 52 -5.28 3.21 13.32
C VAL A 52 -6.49 2.95 12.44
N VAL A 53 -6.48 3.49 11.22
CA VAL A 53 -7.57 3.33 10.24
C VAL A 53 -7.08 2.54 9.04
N SER A 54 -7.91 1.67 8.48
CA SER A 54 -7.63 1.02 7.20
C SER A 54 -8.90 0.80 6.37
N GLY A 55 -8.78 0.20 5.19
CA GLY A 55 -9.88 -0.04 4.26
C GLY A 55 -9.79 -1.40 3.58
N SER A 56 -10.94 -1.90 3.13
CA SER A 56 -11.07 -3.26 2.57
C SER A 56 -10.31 -3.49 1.25
N GLN A 57 -10.22 -2.46 0.41
CA GLN A 57 -9.75 -2.54 -0.99
C GLN A 57 -8.24 -2.48 -1.22
N LYS A 58 -7.47 -2.73 -0.17
CA LYS A 58 -6.01 -2.64 -0.19
C LYS A 58 -5.43 -4.00 0.16
N GLY A 59 -4.58 -4.06 1.19
CA GLY A 59 -3.94 -5.32 1.59
C GLY A 59 -4.93 -6.38 2.09
N PHE A 60 -6.16 -6.00 2.44
CA PHE A 60 -7.22 -6.95 2.80
C PHE A 60 -7.88 -7.67 1.62
N MET A 61 -7.56 -7.31 0.37
CA MET A 61 -7.96 -8.08 -0.82
C MET A 61 -9.49 -8.15 -1.04
N LEU A 62 -10.24 -7.14 -0.58
CA LEU A 62 -11.69 -7.06 -0.74
C LEU A 62 -12.11 -5.99 -1.76
N PRO A 63 -13.37 -5.98 -2.22
CA PRO A 63 -13.96 -4.80 -2.84
C PRO A 63 -13.99 -3.59 -1.88
N PRO A 64 -14.01 -2.35 -2.39
CA PRO A 64 -14.18 -1.16 -1.55
C PRO A 64 -15.57 -1.16 -0.91
N GLY A 65 -15.63 -0.84 0.39
CA GLY A 65 -16.91 -0.68 1.10
C GLY A 65 -16.84 -0.82 2.62
N LEU A 66 -15.72 -1.27 3.19
CA LEU A 66 -15.50 -1.25 4.64
C LEU A 66 -14.32 -0.36 5.01
N ALA A 67 -14.45 0.29 6.17
CA ALA A 67 -13.37 0.96 6.86
C ALA A 67 -13.18 0.27 8.22
N PHE A 68 -11.92 0.10 8.62
CA PHE A 68 -11.53 -0.52 9.88
C PHE A 68 -10.91 0.53 10.79
N ILE A 69 -11.18 0.44 12.09
CA ILE A 69 -10.59 1.33 13.07
C ILE A 69 -10.18 0.54 14.31
N SER A 70 -8.94 0.72 14.73
CA SER A 70 -8.48 0.37 16.07
C SER A 70 -8.43 1.63 16.93
N VAL A 71 -8.84 1.51 18.19
CA VAL A 71 -8.95 2.65 19.12
C VAL A 71 -8.42 2.25 20.49
N SER A 72 -7.41 2.97 20.97
CA SER A 72 -6.85 2.82 22.31
C SER A 72 -7.79 3.32 23.41
N LYS A 73 -7.51 2.93 24.67
CA LYS A 73 -8.22 3.43 25.85
C LYS A 73 -8.19 4.97 25.95
N ALA A 74 -7.02 5.58 25.76
CA ALA A 74 -6.88 7.04 25.82
C ALA A 74 -7.69 7.76 24.73
N ALA A 75 -7.76 7.18 23.52
CA ALA A 75 -8.62 7.70 22.46
C ALA A 75 -10.11 7.54 22.76
N ILE A 76 -10.52 6.43 23.40
CA ILE A 76 -11.90 6.22 23.87
C ILE A 76 -12.29 7.28 24.91
N GLU A 77 -11.46 7.51 25.93
CA GLU A 77 -11.70 8.53 26.97
C GLU A 77 -11.84 9.93 26.37
N LYS A 78 -10.96 10.29 25.42
CA LYS A 78 -11.08 11.55 24.70
C LYS A 78 -12.37 11.61 23.88
N ALA A 79 -12.75 10.54 23.19
CA ALA A 79 -13.95 10.49 22.37
C ALA A 79 -15.24 10.65 23.19
N GLN A 80 -15.31 10.07 24.39
CA GLN A 80 -16.44 10.22 25.32
C GLN A 80 -16.67 11.69 25.68
N ASN A 81 -15.60 12.44 25.91
CA ASN A 81 -15.63 13.86 26.27
C ASN A 81 -15.70 14.82 25.06
N THR A 82 -15.62 14.29 23.84
CA THR A 82 -15.67 15.10 22.61
C THR A 82 -17.12 15.29 22.15
N LYS A 83 -17.52 16.55 21.95
CA LYS A 83 -18.78 16.90 21.28
C LYS A 83 -18.67 16.59 19.78
N THR A 84 -19.67 15.91 19.22
CA THR A 84 -19.74 15.59 17.79
C THR A 84 -21.17 15.77 17.31
N THR A 85 -21.34 16.39 16.14
CA THR A 85 -22.61 16.49 15.42
C THR A 85 -22.79 15.35 14.42
N SER A 86 -21.77 14.51 14.23
CA SER A 86 -21.84 13.39 13.31
C SER A 86 -22.86 12.37 13.81
N PHE A 87 -23.83 12.04 12.95
CA PHE A 87 -24.80 10.98 13.24
C PHE A 87 -24.19 9.60 13.01
N TYR A 88 -23.60 9.40 11.82
CA TYR A 88 -23.08 8.12 11.35
C TYR A 88 -21.69 7.83 11.92
N PHE A 89 -20.71 8.74 11.75
CA PHE A 89 -19.33 8.56 12.26
C PHE A 89 -19.18 8.90 13.76
N ASN A 90 -20.21 8.61 14.56
CA ASN A 90 -20.17 8.84 16.00
C ASN A 90 -19.55 7.63 16.70
N LEU A 91 -18.25 7.70 17.01
CA LEU A 91 -17.54 6.62 17.68
C LEU A 91 -18.22 6.17 18.99
N LYS A 92 -18.89 7.06 19.72
CA LYS A 92 -19.62 6.72 20.95
C LYS A 92 -20.80 5.76 20.71
N LYS A 93 -21.36 5.73 19.50
CA LYS A 93 -22.39 4.74 19.12
C LYS A 93 -21.74 3.38 18.90
N TYR A 94 -20.65 3.32 18.13
CA TYR A 94 -19.90 2.09 17.85
C TYR A 94 -19.28 1.45 19.10
N LEU A 95 -18.90 2.26 20.10
CA LEU A 95 -18.37 1.75 21.38
C LEU A 95 -19.47 1.11 22.27
N LYS A 96 -20.74 1.46 22.06
CA LYS A 96 -21.87 0.86 22.77
C LYS A 96 -22.40 -0.36 22.05
N ASP A 97 -22.44 -0.29 20.72
CA ASP A 97 -22.88 -1.34 19.82
C ASP A 97 -21.95 -1.33 18.60
N PRO A 98 -21.13 -2.37 18.37
CA PRO A 98 -20.24 -2.46 17.20
C PRO A 98 -20.96 -2.43 15.85
N LEU A 99 -22.27 -2.72 15.80
CA LEU A 99 -23.10 -2.71 14.58
C LEU A 99 -24.35 -1.83 14.78
N PRO A 100 -24.19 -0.52 15.03
CA PRO A 100 -25.30 0.36 15.37
C PRO A 100 -26.26 0.61 14.18
N TRP A 101 -25.90 0.13 12.99
CA TRP A 101 -26.64 0.21 11.74
C TRP A 101 -26.56 -1.13 11.01
N THR A 102 -27.47 -1.37 10.06
CA THR A 102 -27.37 -2.52 9.16
C THR A 102 -26.03 -2.51 8.42
N PRO A 103 -25.17 -3.53 8.61
CA PRO A 103 -23.89 -3.57 7.94
C PRO A 103 -24.01 -4.09 6.49
N ALA A 104 -22.93 -3.91 5.72
CA ALA A 104 -22.76 -4.59 4.44
C ALA A 104 -22.43 -6.09 4.67
N VAL A 105 -23.46 -6.89 4.97
CA VAL A 105 -23.36 -8.31 5.39
C VAL A 105 -22.40 -9.11 4.50
N ASN A 106 -22.52 -9.01 3.17
CA ASN A 106 -21.67 -9.73 2.24
C ASN A 106 -20.19 -9.35 2.35
N LEU A 107 -19.89 -8.06 2.56
CA LEU A 107 -18.51 -7.61 2.74
C LEU A 107 -17.93 -8.11 4.08
N ILE A 108 -18.75 -8.23 5.13
CA ILE A 108 -18.31 -8.81 6.41
C ILE A 108 -17.94 -10.29 6.25
N TYR A 109 -18.74 -11.07 5.52
CA TYR A 109 -18.40 -12.47 5.24
C TYR A 109 -17.10 -12.61 4.43
N GLN A 110 -16.91 -11.76 3.41
CA GLN A 110 -15.66 -11.71 2.64
C GLN A 110 -14.48 -11.29 3.52
N GLN A 111 -14.68 -10.35 4.43
CA GLN A 111 -13.65 -9.88 5.35
C GLN A 111 -13.19 -11.01 6.26
N ARG A 112 -14.13 -11.81 6.77
CA ARG A 112 -13.80 -12.98 7.60
C ARG A 112 -12.84 -13.91 6.87
N LEU A 113 -13.16 -14.28 5.63
CA LEU A 113 -12.31 -15.15 4.82
C LEU A 113 -10.93 -14.52 4.55
N ALA A 114 -10.87 -13.23 4.18
CA ALA A 114 -9.59 -12.58 3.91
C ALA A 114 -8.70 -12.50 5.16
N VAL A 115 -9.27 -12.22 6.34
CA VAL A 115 -8.53 -12.25 7.60
C VAL A 115 -8.08 -13.66 7.94
N GLU A 116 -8.92 -14.68 7.75
CA GLU A 116 -8.54 -16.08 7.93
C GLU A 116 -7.35 -16.48 7.03
N MET A 117 -7.34 -16.04 5.77
CA MET A 117 -6.24 -16.28 4.83
C MET A 117 -4.93 -15.63 5.31
N LEU A 118 -4.98 -14.35 5.70
CA LEU A 118 -3.82 -13.61 6.19
C LEU A 118 -3.24 -14.22 7.48
N LEU A 119 -4.10 -14.60 8.43
CA LEU A 119 -3.68 -15.21 9.68
C LEU A 119 -3.15 -16.63 9.51
N LYS A 120 -3.68 -17.38 8.52
CA LYS A 120 -3.17 -18.71 8.18
C LYS A 120 -1.76 -18.64 7.57
N GLU A 121 -1.46 -17.61 6.77
CA GLU A 121 -0.12 -17.34 6.26
C GLU A 121 0.82 -16.89 7.40
N GLY A 122 0.31 -16.09 8.34
CA GLY A 122 1.04 -15.48 9.44
C GLY A 122 1.52 -14.07 9.05
N MET A 123 1.24 -13.06 9.89
CA MET A 123 1.43 -11.66 9.51
C MET A 123 2.90 -11.32 9.20
N GLU A 124 3.85 -11.94 9.87
CA GLU A 124 5.28 -11.76 9.59
C GLU A 124 5.66 -12.30 8.21
N ASN A 125 5.06 -13.42 7.79
CA ASN A 125 5.24 -13.96 6.44
C ASN A 125 4.58 -13.05 5.41
N VAL A 126 3.37 -12.55 5.70
CA VAL A 126 2.69 -11.56 4.84
C VAL A 126 3.57 -10.32 4.64
N TRP A 127 4.13 -9.76 5.72
CA TRP A 127 5.06 -8.63 5.61
C TRP A 127 6.31 -8.98 4.82
N ALA A 128 6.90 -10.15 5.06
CA ALA A 128 8.09 -10.61 4.36
C ALA A 128 7.84 -10.73 2.85
N ARG A 129 6.73 -11.35 2.43
CA ARG A 129 6.39 -11.53 1.02
C ARG A 129 6.21 -10.19 0.31
N HIS A 130 5.52 -9.23 0.92
CA HIS A 130 5.37 -7.87 0.38
C HIS A 130 6.71 -7.13 0.33
N ALA A 131 7.58 -7.33 1.32
CA ALA A 131 8.93 -6.76 1.32
C ALA A 131 9.78 -7.32 0.17
N VAL A 132 9.68 -8.62 -0.12
CA VAL A 132 10.37 -9.25 -1.26
C VAL A 132 9.80 -8.73 -2.59
N MET A 133 8.49 -8.71 -2.79
CA MET A 133 7.88 -8.16 -4.01
C MET A 133 8.26 -6.69 -4.24
N GLY A 134 8.30 -5.90 -3.18
CA GLY A 134 8.76 -4.52 -3.23
C GLY A 134 10.23 -4.40 -3.62
N LYS A 135 11.09 -5.24 -3.03
CA LYS A 135 12.52 -5.30 -3.36
C LYS A 135 12.75 -5.70 -4.81
N VAL A 136 12.13 -6.79 -5.25
CA VAL A 136 12.16 -7.26 -6.64
C VAL A 136 11.82 -6.13 -7.60
N THR A 137 10.68 -5.49 -7.38
CA THR A 137 10.23 -4.41 -8.26
C THR A 137 11.25 -3.27 -8.30
N ARG A 138 11.80 -2.86 -7.14
CA ARG A 138 12.80 -1.78 -7.08
C ARG A 138 14.10 -2.14 -7.79
N GLU A 139 14.63 -3.34 -7.58
CA GLU A 139 15.89 -3.78 -8.19
C GLU A 139 15.73 -3.98 -9.70
N ALA A 140 14.60 -4.54 -10.16
CA ALA A 140 14.31 -4.66 -11.58
C ALA A 140 14.20 -3.27 -12.26
N ILE A 141 13.53 -2.31 -11.63
CA ILE A 141 13.45 -0.92 -12.14
C ILE A 141 14.82 -0.27 -12.23
N LYS A 142 15.70 -0.46 -11.24
CA LYS A 142 17.08 0.03 -11.30
C LYS A 142 17.88 -0.65 -12.42
N ALA A 143 17.70 -1.96 -12.61
CA ALA A 143 18.37 -2.72 -13.67
C ALA A 143 17.95 -2.27 -15.08
N MET A 144 16.72 -1.78 -15.24
CA MET A 144 16.26 -1.11 -16.46
C MET A 144 16.86 0.30 -16.66
N GLY A 145 17.68 0.79 -15.72
CA GLY A 145 18.27 2.12 -15.77
C GLY A 145 17.25 3.24 -15.53
N LEU A 146 16.26 2.99 -14.66
CA LEU A 146 15.24 3.95 -14.25
C LEU A 146 15.47 4.40 -12.80
N GLU A 147 14.94 5.56 -12.45
CA GLU A 147 15.09 6.14 -11.12
C GLU A 147 13.82 5.99 -10.28
N LEU A 148 13.98 5.63 -9.00
CA LEU A 148 12.89 5.65 -8.04
C LEU A 148 12.51 7.09 -7.68
N PHE A 149 11.23 7.35 -7.47
CA PHE A 149 10.75 8.65 -7.02
C PHE A 149 10.92 8.83 -5.50
N SER A 150 10.55 7.80 -4.72
CA SER A 150 10.63 7.87 -3.25
C SER A 150 12.06 7.64 -2.77
N LYS A 151 12.49 8.46 -1.80
CA LYS A 151 13.75 8.27 -1.06
C LYS A 151 13.64 7.20 0.03
N ARG A 152 12.43 6.85 0.44
CA ARG A 152 12.15 5.82 1.45
C ARG A 152 10.99 4.96 0.96
N PRO A 153 11.24 4.13 -0.07
CA PRO A 153 10.18 3.37 -0.71
C PRO A 153 9.60 2.32 0.25
N GLY A 154 8.29 2.17 0.22
CA GLY A 154 7.59 1.12 0.98
C GLY A 154 7.39 -0.17 0.19
N ASN A 155 6.65 -1.10 0.80
CA ASN A 155 6.37 -2.46 0.34
C ASN A 155 4.96 -2.62 -0.25
N VAL A 156 4.29 -1.50 -0.54
CA VAL A 156 2.94 -1.47 -1.13
C VAL A 156 2.98 -1.26 -2.65
N LEU A 157 3.86 -0.36 -3.08
CA LEU A 157 4.09 -0.03 -4.47
C LEU A 157 5.46 0.60 -4.66
N THR A 158 5.95 0.57 -5.88
CA THR A 158 7.17 1.27 -6.31
C THR A 158 6.79 2.44 -7.21
N SER A 159 7.17 3.65 -6.80
CA SER A 159 7.02 4.84 -7.63
C SER A 159 8.30 5.13 -8.39
N VAL A 160 8.17 5.34 -9.70
CA VAL A 160 9.27 5.45 -10.67
C VAL A 160 9.14 6.77 -11.41
N LYS A 161 10.25 7.48 -11.57
CA LYS A 161 10.28 8.69 -12.40
C LYS A 161 10.15 8.32 -13.87
N VAL A 162 9.37 9.10 -14.60
CA VAL A 162 9.28 8.96 -16.05
C VAL A 162 10.63 9.40 -16.66
N PRO A 163 11.24 8.58 -17.54
CA PRO A 163 12.49 8.96 -18.20
C PRO A 163 12.32 10.21 -19.05
N GLU A 164 13.41 10.97 -19.19
CA GLU A 164 13.44 12.13 -20.07
C GLU A 164 13.03 11.74 -21.51
N GLY A 165 12.24 12.60 -22.16
CA GLY A 165 11.73 12.37 -23.50
C GLY A 165 10.57 11.36 -23.60
N VAL A 166 10.23 10.64 -22.53
CA VAL A 166 9.13 9.67 -22.54
C VAL A 166 7.81 10.34 -22.11
N PRO A 167 6.73 10.25 -22.90
CA PRO A 167 5.43 10.76 -22.49
C PRO A 167 4.82 9.87 -21.40
N GLY A 168 4.97 10.24 -20.12
CA GLY A 168 4.59 9.39 -18.98
C GLY A 168 3.14 8.91 -18.97
N GLY A 169 2.20 9.73 -19.45
CA GLY A 169 0.80 9.33 -19.61
C GLY A 169 0.59 8.17 -20.60
N LYS A 170 1.47 8.04 -21.61
CA LYS A 170 1.43 6.94 -22.58
C LYS A 170 1.96 5.64 -22.00
N ILE A 171 2.88 5.66 -21.03
CA ILE A 171 3.32 4.43 -20.36
C ILE A 171 2.11 3.71 -19.76
N VAL A 172 1.32 4.45 -18.98
CA VAL A 172 0.14 3.91 -18.29
C VAL A 172 -0.91 3.42 -19.28
N SER A 173 -1.24 4.22 -20.31
CA SER A 173 -2.27 3.82 -21.29
C SER A 173 -1.83 2.63 -22.13
N ILE A 174 -0.57 2.56 -22.59
CA ILE A 174 -0.11 1.44 -23.43
C ILE A 174 -0.03 0.15 -22.62
N MET A 175 0.48 0.19 -21.38
CA MET A 175 0.48 -1.00 -20.52
C MET A 175 -0.94 -1.57 -20.34
N ARG A 176 -1.92 -0.71 -20.09
CA ARG A 176 -3.32 -1.11 -19.90
C ARG A 176 -3.98 -1.57 -21.22
N ASP A 177 -3.93 -0.73 -22.25
CA ASP A 177 -4.75 -0.87 -23.45
C ASP A 177 -4.19 -1.92 -24.43
N GLU A 178 -2.87 -2.12 -24.45
CA GLU A 178 -2.23 -3.08 -25.38
C GLU A 178 -1.75 -4.37 -24.71
N TYR A 179 -1.37 -4.31 -23.43
CA TYR A 179 -0.81 -5.46 -22.72
C TYR A 179 -1.68 -5.97 -21.58
N GLY A 180 -2.83 -5.33 -21.31
CA GLY A 180 -3.74 -5.74 -20.25
C GLY A 180 -3.18 -5.57 -18.83
N VAL A 181 -2.06 -4.84 -18.67
CA VAL A 181 -1.39 -4.63 -17.38
C VAL A 181 -1.73 -3.24 -16.86
N THR A 182 -2.42 -3.17 -15.72
CA THR A 182 -2.79 -1.89 -15.13
C THR A 182 -1.75 -1.43 -14.12
N ILE A 183 -1.15 -0.25 -14.39
CA ILE A 183 -0.35 0.51 -13.44
C ILE A 183 -0.99 1.88 -13.21
N ALA A 184 -0.52 2.62 -12.20
CA ALA A 184 -1.06 3.95 -11.90
C ALA A 184 -0.09 5.06 -12.31
N GLY A 185 -0.60 6.16 -12.86
CA GLY A 185 0.18 7.38 -13.08
C GLY A 185 0.37 8.19 -11.79
N GLY A 186 1.19 9.23 -11.87
CA GLY A 186 1.25 10.29 -10.86
C GLY A 186 -0.05 11.08 -10.73
N GLN A 187 -0.26 11.68 -9.55
CA GLN A 187 -1.43 12.47 -9.22
C GLN A 187 -1.04 13.93 -8.99
N GLY A 188 -1.98 14.87 -9.18
CA GLY A 188 -1.74 16.30 -8.98
C GLY A 188 -0.52 16.80 -9.77
N THR A 189 0.41 17.44 -9.08
CA THR A 189 1.66 17.99 -9.65
C THR A 189 2.62 16.91 -10.18
N MET A 190 2.41 15.64 -9.85
CA MET A 190 3.22 14.52 -10.32
C MET A 190 2.66 13.85 -11.59
N LYS A 191 1.50 14.31 -12.10
CA LYS A 191 0.87 13.75 -13.29
C LYS A 191 1.82 13.84 -14.49
N GLY A 192 2.10 12.70 -15.12
CA GLY A 192 3.01 12.60 -16.27
C GLY A 192 4.50 12.55 -15.91
N ASN A 193 4.87 12.82 -14.65
CA ASN A 193 6.26 12.84 -14.17
C ASN A 193 6.67 11.54 -13.47
N ILE A 194 5.70 10.79 -12.93
CA ILE A 194 5.91 9.47 -12.32
C ILE A 194 4.86 8.48 -12.78
N PHE A 195 5.20 7.19 -12.62
CA PHE A 195 4.25 6.09 -12.60
C PHE A 195 4.50 5.20 -11.38
N ARG A 196 3.55 4.32 -11.08
CA ARG A 196 3.49 3.52 -9.85
C ARG A 196 3.08 2.10 -10.18
N ILE A 197 3.92 1.15 -9.78
CA ILE A 197 3.71 -0.29 -9.92
C ILE A 197 3.35 -0.83 -8.53
N ALA A 198 2.13 -1.36 -8.37
CA ALA A 198 1.69 -1.93 -7.11
C ALA A 198 2.20 -3.37 -6.94
N HIS A 199 2.37 -3.78 -5.69
CA HIS A 199 2.76 -5.13 -5.28
C HIS A 199 2.11 -5.46 -3.93
N LEU A 200 0.80 -5.30 -3.84
CA LEU A 200 0.02 -5.35 -2.60
C LEU A 200 -1.19 -6.27 -2.71
N GLY A 201 -1.46 -7.01 -1.64
CA GLY A 201 -2.69 -7.79 -1.48
C GLY A 201 -2.63 -9.07 -2.32
N TYR A 202 -3.68 -9.37 -3.06
CA TYR A 202 -3.80 -10.62 -3.80
C TYR A 202 -3.01 -10.55 -5.11
N MET A 203 -1.69 -10.60 -4.97
CA MET A 203 -0.70 -10.59 -6.04
C MET A 203 0.32 -11.70 -5.78
N SER A 204 0.80 -12.30 -6.86
CA SER A 204 1.86 -13.30 -6.92
C SER A 204 3.17 -12.70 -7.48
N ASP A 205 4.24 -13.47 -7.39
CA ASP A 205 5.51 -13.22 -8.09
C ASP A 205 5.32 -13.04 -9.60
N TYR A 206 4.48 -13.87 -10.22
CA TYR A 206 4.19 -13.79 -11.65
C TYR A 206 3.55 -12.45 -12.05
N ASP A 207 2.69 -11.86 -11.22
CA ASP A 207 2.10 -10.55 -11.50
C ASP A 207 3.18 -9.47 -11.61
N VAL A 208 4.20 -9.53 -10.75
CA VAL A 208 5.35 -8.62 -10.78
C VAL A 208 6.18 -8.83 -12.04
N VAL A 209 6.50 -10.09 -12.39
CA VAL A 209 7.26 -10.41 -13.62
C VAL A 209 6.52 -9.95 -14.88
N ILE A 210 5.22 -10.19 -14.96
CA ILE A 210 4.37 -9.74 -16.07
C ILE A 210 4.39 -8.21 -16.18
N ALA A 211 4.27 -7.49 -15.05
CA ALA A 211 4.31 -6.04 -15.07
C ALA A 211 5.66 -5.48 -15.55
N LEU A 212 6.77 -6.08 -15.12
CA LEU A 212 8.12 -5.68 -15.51
C LEU A 212 8.39 -5.93 -17.00
N THR A 213 8.03 -7.11 -17.51
CA THR A 213 8.21 -7.43 -18.94
C THR A 213 7.35 -6.55 -19.85
N ALA A 214 6.10 -6.25 -19.44
CA ALA A 214 5.26 -5.30 -20.14
C ALA A 214 5.87 -3.89 -20.16
N LEU A 215 6.45 -3.45 -19.03
CA LEU A 215 7.12 -2.15 -18.94
C LEU A 215 8.31 -2.04 -19.89
N GLU A 216 9.17 -3.06 -20.00
CA GLU A 216 10.30 -3.06 -20.94
C GLU A 216 9.84 -2.85 -22.38
N LYS A 217 8.79 -3.57 -22.81
CA LYS A 217 8.19 -3.41 -24.14
C LYS A 217 7.66 -2.00 -24.37
N VAL A 218 6.96 -1.44 -23.38
CA VAL A 218 6.42 -0.07 -23.46
C VAL A 218 7.52 0.98 -23.54
N LEU A 219 8.56 0.87 -22.72
CA LEU A 219 9.67 1.82 -22.72
C LEU A 219 10.36 1.85 -24.09
N ARG A 220 10.65 0.68 -24.67
CA ARG A 220 11.24 0.60 -26.02
C ARG A 220 10.32 1.15 -27.09
N LYS A 221 9.01 0.85 -27.02
CA LYS A 221 8.01 1.42 -27.93
C LYS A 221 7.98 2.95 -27.88
N LEU A 222 8.25 3.53 -26.71
CA LEU A 222 8.32 4.98 -26.48
C LEU A 222 9.73 5.56 -26.71
N GLY A 223 10.64 4.81 -27.33
CA GLY A 223 11.97 5.30 -27.70
C GLY A 223 13.02 5.25 -26.59
N ARG A 224 12.68 4.74 -25.40
CA ARG A 224 13.66 4.48 -24.32
C ARG A 224 14.22 3.07 -24.46
N TYR A 225 15.48 2.96 -24.85
CA TYR A 225 16.14 1.65 -24.90
C TYR A 225 16.18 0.99 -23.51
N VAL A 226 15.80 -0.28 -23.44
CA VAL A 226 15.96 -1.16 -22.28
C VAL A 226 16.29 -2.54 -22.85
N GLU A 227 17.22 -3.27 -22.25
CA GLU A 227 17.49 -4.66 -22.64
C GLU A 227 16.28 -5.53 -22.28
N TYR A 228 15.79 -6.34 -23.23
CA TYR A 228 14.66 -7.23 -22.93
C TYR A 228 15.05 -8.32 -21.95
N GLY A 229 14.15 -8.59 -21.01
CA GLY A 229 14.31 -9.62 -19.99
C GLY A 229 15.16 -9.20 -18.80
N VAL A 230 15.74 -7.98 -18.78
CA VAL A 230 16.63 -7.56 -17.69
C VAL A 230 15.88 -7.49 -16.35
N GLY A 231 14.67 -6.94 -16.34
CA GLY A 231 13.83 -6.84 -15.15
C GLY A 231 13.27 -8.19 -14.74
N ALA A 232 12.86 -9.02 -15.72
CA ALA A 232 12.38 -10.37 -15.47
C ALA A 232 13.45 -11.26 -14.85
N LYS A 233 14.68 -11.20 -15.39
CA LYS A 233 15.83 -11.94 -14.87
C LYS A 233 16.10 -11.57 -13.41
N VAL A 234 16.23 -10.27 -13.10
CA VAL A 234 16.45 -9.80 -11.72
C VAL A 234 15.32 -10.24 -10.80
N ALA A 235 14.07 -10.19 -11.27
CA ALA A 235 12.93 -10.62 -10.48
C ALA A 235 13.00 -12.11 -10.14
N MET A 236 13.20 -12.98 -11.14
CA MET A 236 13.26 -14.42 -10.95
C MET A 236 14.42 -14.84 -10.05
N GLU A 237 15.61 -14.24 -10.22
CA GLU A 237 16.78 -14.53 -9.39
C GLU A 237 16.56 -14.18 -7.91
N ILE A 238 15.87 -13.07 -7.62
CA ILE A 238 15.55 -12.68 -6.24
C ILE A 238 14.46 -13.57 -5.66
N PHE A 239 13.38 -13.86 -6.41
CA PHE A 239 12.31 -14.74 -5.94
C PHE A 239 12.80 -16.16 -5.67
N GLU A 240 13.69 -16.71 -6.51
CA GLU A 240 14.30 -18.03 -6.28
C GLU A 240 15.12 -18.06 -4.97
N LYS A 241 15.80 -16.95 -4.64
CA LYS A 241 16.63 -16.86 -3.45
C LYS A 241 15.85 -16.58 -2.16
N GLU A 242 14.83 -15.73 -2.22
CA GLU A 242 14.17 -15.16 -1.03
C GLU A 242 12.74 -15.68 -0.81
N GLY A 243 12.18 -16.41 -1.79
CA GLY A 243 10.78 -16.81 -1.78
C GLY A 243 9.84 -15.70 -2.26
N ALA A 244 8.62 -16.07 -2.62
CA ALA A 244 7.57 -15.15 -3.05
C ALA A 244 6.54 -14.89 -1.95
#